data_AF-A0A816ACM0-F1
#
_entry.id   AF-A0A816ACM0-F1
#
_cell.length_a   1.000
_cell.length_b   1.000
_cell.length_c   1.000
_cell.angle_alpha   90.00
_cell.angle_beta   90.00
_cell.angle_gamma   90.00
#
_symmetry.space_group_name_H-M   'P 1'
#
loop_
_entity.id
_entity.type
_entity.pdbx_description
1 polymer ?
#
loop_
_entity_poly.entity_id
_entity_poly.type
_entity_poly.pdbx_seq_one_letter_code
_entity_poly.pdbx_strand_id
1 'polypeptide(L)'
;IPSNKIVVHVKRVGGAFGGKDSIRHIRLCIAISIAAMKLKRPVRLTLDRNHDMLISGHRHPYKSIYKVGFTSSGILKALDIVIYSNGGWSQDYSVPILERSLLHCDNVYNFKNLKCYGRVCKTNIQSTTAFRGFGMPQAALICEVVLEHVASYLKMEPVELRQINLYQENDSTHFKQTLINWHIPRMWSELIKSSEYYQRLEQLKKFNSENHYRKRGIAMTATKLGLGFTKKYMYQAGALIHIYRDGTVLLTHG
;
A
#
# COMPACT_ATOMS: atom_id res chain seq x y z
N ILE A 1 32.78 -1.75 15.44
CA ILE A 1 33.07 -0.53 16.24
C ILE A 1 31.78 -0.05 16.90
N PRO A 2 31.84 0.66 18.04
CA PRO A 2 30.64 1.19 18.70
C PRO A 2 29.87 2.17 17.81
N SER A 3 28.53 2.22 17.93
CA SER A 3 27.68 3.07 17.07
C SER A 3 28.01 4.57 17.15
N ASN A 4 28.49 5.05 18.30
CA ASN A 4 28.91 6.45 18.48
C ASN A 4 30.16 6.83 17.67
N LYS A 5 30.85 5.86 17.04
CA LYS A 5 31.98 6.09 16.13
C LYS A 5 31.54 6.15 14.66
N ILE A 6 30.26 5.98 14.36
CA ILE A 6 29.70 5.99 13.01
C ILE A 6 28.74 7.18 12.90
N VAL A 7 28.98 8.04 11.92
CA VAL A 7 28.10 9.18 11.63
C VAL A 7 27.54 9.03 10.22
N VAL A 8 26.22 9.17 10.08
CA VAL A 8 25.51 9.10 8.80
C VAL A 8 24.86 10.46 8.54
N HIS A 9 25.16 11.06 7.39
CA HIS A 9 24.60 12.34 6.98
C HIS A 9 23.75 12.17 5.72
N VAL A 10 22.50 12.64 5.77
CA VAL A 10 21.58 12.64 4.63
C VAL A 10 21.06 14.05 4.42
N LYS A 11 21.57 14.76 3.40
CA LYS A 11 21.10 16.11 3.06
C LYS A 11 19.77 16.09 2.31
N ARG A 12 19.66 15.21 1.32
CA ARG A 12 18.46 15.00 0.51
C ARG A 12 18.52 13.65 -0.18
N VAL A 13 17.37 13.13 -0.60
CA VAL A 13 17.24 11.90 -1.37
C VAL A 13 16.45 12.17 -2.65
N GLY A 14 17.05 11.90 -3.80
CA GLY A 14 16.37 12.01 -5.11
C GLY A 14 15.40 10.85 -5.34
N GLY A 15 14.25 10.86 -4.65
CA GLY A 15 13.24 9.80 -4.68
C GLY A 15 13.63 8.55 -3.87
N ALA A 16 12.68 7.98 -3.13
CA ALA A 16 12.91 6.80 -2.28
C ALA A 16 11.78 5.78 -2.41
N PHE A 17 10.53 6.22 -2.20
CA PHE A 17 9.31 5.41 -2.36
C PHE A 17 9.27 4.10 -1.54
N GLY A 18 10.11 3.97 -0.51
CA GLY A 18 10.29 2.77 0.30
C GLY A 18 11.52 1.93 -0.07
N GLY A 19 12.00 2.00 -1.32
CA GLY A 19 13.15 1.20 -1.76
C GLY A 19 14.43 1.52 -0.98
N LYS A 20 14.59 2.78 -0.55
CA LYS A 20 15.76 3.26 0.23
C LYS A 20 15.66 3.07 1.75
N ASP A 21 14.54 2.53 2.24
CA ASP A 21 14.35 2.14 3.65
C ASP A 21 14.83 0.68 3.89
N SER A 22 15.07 -0.06 2.81
CA SER A 22 15.38 -1.49 2.86
C SER A 22 16.72 -1.81 3.53
N ILE A 23 16.79 -2.99 4.16
CA ILE A 23 18.02 -3.64 4.63
C ILE A 23 19.05 -3.77 3.49
N ARG A 24 18.61 -3.72 2.23
CA ARG A 24 19.48 -3.80 1.05
C ARG A 24 20.41 -2.59 0.90
N HIS A 25 19.93 -1.37 1.12
CA HIS A 25 20.80 -0.20 1.09
C HIS A 25 21.82 -0.27 2.23
N ILE A 26 21.41 -0.76 3.40
CA ILE A 26 22.31 -0.98 4.54
C ILE A 26 23.44 -1.96 4.15
N ARG A 27 23.15 -3.03 3.41
CA ARG A 27 24.18 -3.98 2.95
C ARG A 27 25.20 -3.35 2.01
N LEU A 28 24.76 -2.47 1.10
CA LEU A 28 25.68 -1.72 0.24
C LEU A 28 26.54 -0.76 1.05
N CYS A 29 25.94 -0.05 2.02
CA CYS A 29 26.69 0.81 2.94
C CYS A 29 27.74 0.02 3.71
N ILE A 30 27.41 -1.17 4.23
CA ILE A 30 28.35 -2.06 4.94
C ILE A 30 29.52 -2.45 4.03
N ALA A 31 29.25 -2.89 2.79
CA ALA A 31 30.30 -3.29 1.86
C ALA A 31 31.28 -2.13 1.57
N ILE A 32 30.77 -0.93 1.36
CA ILE A 32 31.57 0.28 1.13
C ILE A 32 32.36 0.67 2.37
N SER A 33 31.75 0.58 3.56
CA SER A 33 32.44 0.85 4.84
C SER A 33 33.60 -0.10 5.06
N ILE A 34 33.43 -1.40 4.79
CA ILE A 34 34.51 -2.40 4.88
C ILE A 34 35.63 -2.08 3.89
N ALA A 35 35.28 -1.74 2.65
CA ALA A 35 36.27 -1.34 1.64
C ALA A 35 37.06 -0.10 2.09
N ALA A 36 36.38 0.93 2.62
CA ALA A 36 37.01 2.13 3.12
C ALA A 36 37.96 1.85 4.30
N MET A 37 37.58 0.96 5.22
CA MET A 37 38.42 0.55 6.34
C MET A 37 39.67 -0.21 5.87
N LYS A 38 39.51 -1.14 4.92
CA LYS A 38 40.62 -1.94 4.39
C LYS A 38 41.61 -1.10 3.59
N LEU A 39 41.11 -0.18 2.76
CA LEU A 39 41.92 0.68 1.90
C LEU A 39 42.45 1.92 2.62
N LYS A 40 41.91 2.24 3.81
CA LYS A 40 42.18 3.47 4.56
C LYS A 40 42.01 4.75 3.72
N ARG A 41 41.01 4.74 2.82
CA ARG A 41 40.72 5.83 1.89
C ARG A 41 39.21 6.02 1.74
N PRO A 42 38.73 7.22 1.39
CA PRO A 42 37.32 7.42 1.04
C PRO A 42 36.90 6.52 -0.13
N VAL A 43 35.76 5.86 0.01
CA VAL A 43 35.16 5.00 -1.04
C VAL A 43 33.77 5.51 -1.36
N ARG A 44 33.41 5.52 -2.65
CA ARG A 44 32.11 5.92 -3.16
C ARG A 44 31.54 4.80 -4.04
N LEU A 45 30.24 4.57 -3.93
CA LEU A 45 29.48 3.71 -4.84
C LEU A 45 28.28 4.48 -5.37
N THR A 46 28.15 4.52 -6.69
CA THR A 46 26.93 4.89 -7.39
C THR A 46 26.54 3.69 -8.22
N LEU A 47 25.29 3.23 -8.09
CA LEU A 47 24.79 2.13 -8.89
C LEU A 47 24.28 2.64 -10.23
N ASP A 48 24.65 1.95 -11.29
CA ASP A 48 23.93 2.05 -12.56
C ASP A 48 22.52 1.47 -12.42
N ARG A 49 21.61 1.92 -13.29
CA ARG A 49 20.18 1.57 -13.21
C ARG A 49 19.93 0.06 -13.27
N ASN A 50 20.64 -0.67 -14.12
CA ASN A 50 20.52 -2.11 -14.26
C ASN A 50 20.90 -2.84 -12.95
N HIS A 51 22.01 -2.44 -12.32
CA HIS A 51 22.42 -3.00 -11.03
C HIS A 51 21.43 -2.65 -9.93
N ASP A 52 20.98 -1.39 -9.87
CA ASP A 52 19.97 -0.95 -8.91
C ASP A 52 18.68 -1.77 -9.03
N MET A 53 18.14 -1.94 -10.24
CA MET A 53 16.92 -2.74 -10.47
C MET A 53 17.11 -4.21 -10.12
N LEU A 54 18.32 -4.75 -10.30
CA LEU A 54 18.63 -6.14 -9.97
C LEU A 54 18.75 -6.37 -8.45
N ILE A 55 19.28 -5.41 -7.69
CA ILE A 55 19.70 -5.65 -6.30
C ILE A 55 18.93 -4.88 -5.22
N SER A 56 18.19 -3.83 -5.56
CA SER A 56 17.48 -3.01 -4.57
C SER A 56 16.16 -3.64 -4.10
N GLY A 57 15.58 -4.54 -4.90
CA GLY A 57 14.27 -5.13 -4.62
C GLY A 57 13.12 -4.23 -5.03
N HIS A 58 11.92 -4.81 -5.14
CA HIS A 58 10.72 -4.12 -5.58
C HIS A 58 9.51 -4.48 -4.71
N ARG A 59 8.32 -4.01 -5.11
CA ARG A 59 7.05 -4.35 -4.46
C ARG A 59 6.80 -5.87 -4.51
N HIS A 60 6.28 -6.44 -3.43
CA HIS A 60 5.85 -7.84 -3.36
C HIS A 60 4.80 -8.18 -4.44
N PRO A 61 5.09 -9.17 -5.31
CA PRO A 61 4.06 -9.88 -6.06
C PRO A 61 3.12 -10.60 -5.10
N TYR A 62 1.83 -10.63 -5.44
CA TYR A 62 0.80 -11.30 -4.66
C TYR A 62 0.07 -12.35 -5.49
N LYS A 63 -0.35 -13.42 -4.79
CA LYS A 63 -1.40 -14.33 -5.22
C LYS A 63 -2.44 -14.38 -4.12
N SER A 64 -3.71 -14.26 -4.46
CA SER A 64 -4.81 -14.45 -3.51
C SER A 64 -5.71 -15.59 -3.95
N ILE A 65 -6.30 -16.26 -2.97
CA ILE A 65 -7.37 -17.24 -3.14
C ILE A 65 -8.48 -16.76 -2.21
N TYR A 66 -9.70 -16.62 -2.72
CA TYR A 66 -10.80 -16.11 -1.92
C TYR A 66 -12.10 -16.85 -2.21
N LYS A 67 -12.99 -16.81 -1.22
CA LYS A 67 -14.39 -17.21 -1.31
C LYS A 67 -15.23 -16.08 -0.71
N VAL A 68 -16.22 -15.62 -1.46
CA VAL A 68 -17.13 -14.55 -1.04
C VAL A 68 -18.56 -15.07 -0.97
N GLY A 69 -19.28 -14.70 0.09
CA GLY A 69 -20.71 -14.98 0.28
C GLY A 69 -21.49 -13.68 0.27
N PHE A 70 -22.55 -13.61 -0.53
CA PHE A 70 -23.37 -12.42 -0.74
C PHE A 70 -24.84 -12.80 -0.97
N THR A 71 -25.75 -11.84 -0.79
CA THR A 71 -27.18 -12.02 -1.10
C THR A 71 -27.49 -11.70 -2.56
N SER A 72 -28.67 -12.11 -3.05
CA SER A 72 -29.15 -11.71 -4.38
C SER A 72 -29.28 -10.19 -4.56
N SER A 73 -29.45 -9.44 -3.47
CA SER A 73 -29.46 -7.97 -3.45
C SER A 73 -28.06 -7.33 -3.41
N GLY A 74 -26.98 -8.12 -3.50
CA GLY A 74 -25.61 -7.60 -3.52
C GLY A 74 -25.00 -7.28 -2.16
N ILE A 75 -25.66 -7.60 -1.04
CA ILE A 75 -25.11 -7.36 0.30
C ILE A 75 -24.05 -8.42 0.61
N LEU A 76 -22.83 -7.96 0.89
CA LEU A 76 -21.69 -8.80 1.26
C LEU A 76 -21.89 -9.35 2.69
N LYS A 77 -21.80 -10.68 2.84
CA LYS A 77 -22.02 -11.37 4.12
C LYS A 77 -20.75 -11.99 4.67
N ALA A 78 -19.95 -12.59 3.80
CA ALA A 78 -18.74 -13.30 4.22
C ALA A 78 -17.60 -13.16 3.22
N LEU A 79 -16.38 -13.10 3.72
CA LEU A 79 -15.15 -13.18 2.93
C LEU A 79 -14.15 -14.09 3.65
N ASP A 80 -13.74 -15.17 3.00
CA ASP A 80 -12.58 -15.99 3.38
C ASP A 80 -11.48 -15.75 2.34
N ILE A 81 -10.36 -15.19 2.76
CA ILE A 81 -9.26 -14.80 1.87
C ILE A 81 -7.91 -15.28 2.39
N VAL A 82 -7.13 -15.86 1.49
CA VAL A 82 -5.75 -16.28 1.70
C VAL A 82 -4.85 -15.47 0.77
N ILE A 83 -3.88 -14.75 1.34
CA ILE A 83 -2.95 -13.88 0.61
C ILE A 83 -1.53 -14.43 0.71
N TYR A 84 -0.91 -14.72 -0.43
CA TYR A 84 0.49 -15.14 -0.55
C TYR A 84 1.34 -14.00 -1.13
N SER A 85 2.33 -13.50 -0.39
CA SER A 85 3.32 -12.55 -0.91
C SER A 85 4.61 -13.26 -1.27
N ASN A 86 5.23 -12.91 -2.40
CA ASN A 86 6.60 -13.37 -2.68
C ASN A 86 7.61 -12.41 -2.03
N GLY A 87 8.30 -12.89 -0.99
CA GLY A 87 9.30 -12.14 -0.21
C GLY A 87 10.71 -12.18 -0.78
N GLY A 88 10.97 -13.05 -1.76
CA GLY A 88 12.32 -13.35 -2.25
C GLY A 88 13.16 -14.10 -1.22
N TRP A 89 14.48 -13.94 -1.29
CA TRP A 89 15.42 -14.80 -0.55
C TRP A 89 15.63 -14.41 0.92
N SER A 90 15.27 -13.19 1.32
CA SER A 90 15.35 -12.72 2.71
C SER A 90 14.04 -12.09 3.19
N GLN A 91 13.85 -12.05 4.50
CA GLN A 91 12.62 -11.51 5.09
C GLN A 91 12.38 -10.03 4.79
N ASP A 92 13.38 -9.16 5.00
CA ASP A 92 13.24 -7.69 4.87
C ASP A 92 11.93 -7.20 5.55
N TYR A 93 11.17 -6.29 4.93
CA TYR A 93 9.87 -5.83 5.43
C TYR A 93 8.69 -6.73 5.05
N SER A 94 8.91 -7.97 4.59
CA SER A 94 7.83 -8.80 4.04
C SER A 94 6.71 -9.11 5.03
N VAL A 95 7.04 -9.34 6.31
CA VAL A 95 6.05 -9.61 7.36
C VAL A 95 5.18 -8.38 7.65
N PRO A 96 5.73 -7.20 8.00
CA PRO A 96 4.89 -6.03 8.27
C PRO A 96 4.11 -5.53 7.04
N ILE A 97 4.62 -5.76 5.81
CA ILE A 97 3.88 -5.49 4.57
C ILE A 97 2.65 -6.38 4.45
N LEU A 98 2.79 -7.67 4.78
CA LEU A 98 1.68 -8.61 4.76
C LEU A 98 0.68 -8.32 5.87
N GLU A 99 1.13 -7.98 7.08
CA GLU A 99 0.27 -7.53 8.18
C GLU A 99 -0.60 -6.35 7.75
N ARG A 100 0.01 -5.31 7.14
CA ARG A 100 -0.75 -4.18 6.61
C ARG A 100 -1.75 -4.61 5.54
N SER A 101 -1.39 -5.58 4.70
CA SER A 101 -2.30 -6.09 3.67
C SER A 101 -3.53 -6.76 4.29
N LEU A 102 -3.35 -7.55 5.36
CA LEU A 102 -4.47 -8.15 6.09
C LEU A 102 -5.39 -7.07 6.70
N LEU A 103 -4.82 -6.05 7.35
CA LEU A 103 -5.58 -4.94 7.94
C LEU A 103 -6.37 -4.09 6.92
N HIS A 104 -6.10 -4.24 5.62
CA HIS A 104 -6.76 -3.45 4.56
C HIS A 104 -7.47 -4.34 3.51
N CYS A 105 -7.63 -5.65 3.77
CA CYS A 105 -8.26 -6.57 2.82
C CYS A 105 -9.77 -6.36 2.65
N ASP A 106 -10.39 -5.57 3.54
CA ASP A 106 -11.77 -5.10 3.52
C ASP A 106 -11.97 -3.79 2.72
N ASN A 107 -10.89 -3.09 2.37
CA ASN A 107 -10.90 -1.77 1.76
C ASN A 107 -11.90 -0.80 2.44
N VAL A 108 -13.01 -0.41 1.81
CA VAL A 108 -14.03 0.47 2.42
C VAL A 108 -15.35 -0.25 2.70
N TYR A 109 -15.37 -1.59 2.60
CA TYR A 109 -16.59 -2.37 2.56
C TYR A 109 -16.81 -3.19 3.83
N ASN A 110 -18.06 -3.23 4.29
CA ASN A 110 -18.44 -3.95 5.49
C ASN A 110 -18.74 -5.43 5.18
N PHE A 111 -17.76 -6.30 5.46
CA PHE A 111 -17.97 -7.75 5.48
C PHE A 111 -18.32 -8.21 6.90
N LYS A 112 -19.58 -8.59 7.14
CA LYS A 112 -20.05 -9.03 8.47
C LYS A 112 -19.22 -10.19 9.05
N ASN A 113 -18.80 -11.14 8.21
CA ASN A 113 -17.97 -12.27 8.59
C ASN A 113 -16.70 -12.29 7.73
N LEU A 114 -15.58 -11.85 8.26
CA LEU A 114 -14.32 -11.82 7.51
C LEU A 114 -13.27 -12.70 8.19
N LYS A 115 -12.69 -13.60 7.41
CA LYS A 115 -11.52 -14.39 7.76
C LYS A 115 -10.43 -14.09 6.74
N CYS A 116 -9.27 -13.63 7.20
CA CYS A 116 -8.11 -13.41 6.35
C CYS A 116 -6.89 -14.14 6.91
N TYR A 117 -6.10 -14.74 6.02
CA TYR A 117 -4.83 -15.37 6.33
C TYR A 117 -3.77 -14.90 5.35
N GLY A 118 -2.53 -14.75 5.83
CA GLY A 118 -1.40 -14.34 5.01
C GLY A 118 -0.21 -15.28 5.14
N ARG A 119 0.52 -15.52 4.05
CA ARG A 119 1.82 -16.20 4.05
C ARG A 119 2.85 -15.45 3.20
N VAL A 120 4.02 -15.20 3.77
CA VAL A 120 5.21 -14.78 2.99
C VAL A 120 5.91 -16.03 2.44
N CYS A 121 6.07 -16.09 1.12
CA CYS A 121 6.80 -17.14 0.42
C CYS A 121 8.27 -16.76 0.29
N LYS A 122 9.16 -17.56 0.88
CA LYS A 122 10.60 -17.49 0.64
C LYS A 122 10.91 -18.15 -0.71
N THR A 123 11.65 -17.47 -1.57
CA THR A 123 12.00 -17.94 -2.92
C THR A 123 13.42 -17.54 -3.27
N ASN A 124 13.95 -18.01 -4.40
CA ASN A 124 15.31 -17.72 -4.85
C ASN A 124 15.41 -16.49 -5.76
N ILE A 125 14.42 -15.60 -5.72
CA ILE A 125 14.52 -14.29 -6.40
C ILE A 125 15.03 -13.23 -5.43
N GLN A 126 15.44 -12.11 -6.00
CA GLN A 126 15.80 -10.91 -5.27
C GLN A 126 14.73 -10.53 -4.24
N SER A 127 15.15 -10.28 -3.00
CA SER A 127 14.26 -9.88 -1.91
C SER A 127 13.44 -8.63 -2.28
N THR A 128 12.14 -8.71 -2.03
CA THR A 128 11.21 -7.58 -2.15
C THR A 128 11.23 -6.75 -0.87
N THR A 129 10.80 -5.49 -0.96
CA THR A 129 10.87 -4.53 0.15
C THR A 129 9.71 -3.54 0.12
N ALA A 130 9.77 -2.53 0.98
CA ALA A 130 8.83 -1.45 1.06
C ALA A 130 8.68 -0.74 -0.30
N PHE A 131 7.43 -0.60 -0.72
CA PHE A 131 7.03 0.30 -1.81
C PHE A 131 5.82 1.08 -1.30
N ARG A 132 5.73 2.38 -1.62
CA ARG A 132 4.57 3.25 -1.33
C ARG A 132 3.23 2.51 -1.31
N GLY A 133 2.53 2.62 -0.19
CA GLY A 133 1.30 1.88 0.15
C GLY A 133 1.54 0.64 1.01
N PHE A 134 2.73 0.04 0.95
CA PHE A 134 3.21 -0.96 1.91
C PHE A 134 2.26 -2.17 2.07
N GLY A 135 1.81 -2.74 0.95
CA GLY A 135 0.88 -3.88 0.92
C GLY A 135 -0.59 -3.50 0.75
N MET A 136 -1.00 -2.30 1.20
CA MET A 136 -2.38 -1.82 1.05
C MET A 136 -2.86 -1.81 -0.41
N PRO A 137 -2.11 -1.30 -1.41
CA PRO A 137 -2.59 -1.27 -2.79
C PRO A 137 -2.96 -2.66 -3.31
N GLN A 138 -2.21 -3.67 -2.89
CA GLN A 138 -2.44 -5.04 -3.33
C GLN A 138 -3.65 -5.67 -2.63
N ALA A 139 -3.82 -5.42 -1.34
CA ALA A 139 -5.01 -5.85 -0.59
C ALA A 139 -6.28 -5.16 -1.12
N ALA A 140 -6.23 -3.85 -1.33
CA ALA A 140 -7.34 -3.08 -1.88
C ALA A 140 -7.72 -3.56 -3.29
N LEU A 141 -6.73 -3.82 -4.16
CA LEU A 141 -6.99 -4.39 -5.49
C LEU A 141 -7.68 -5.74 -5.40
N ILE A 142 -7.23 -6.64 -4.50
CA ILE A 142 -7.89 -7.94 -4.33
C ILE A 142 -9.35 -7.76 -3.90
N CYS A 143 -9.61 -6.86 -2.95
CA CYS A 143 -10.97 -6.54 -2.51
C CYS A 143 -11.84 -6.01 -3.66
N GLU A 144 -11.32 -5.07 -4.45
CA GLU A 144 -12.02 -4.53 -5.62
C GLU A 144 -12.31 -5.58 -6.69
N VAL A 145 -11.39 -6.52 -6.93
CA VAL A 145 -11.62 -7.66 -7.84
C VAL A 145 -12.72 -8.58 -7.31
N VAL A 146 -12.78 -8.82 -5.99
CA VAL A 146 -13.87 -9.57 -5.37
C VAL A 146 -15.22 -8.91 -5.67
N LEU A 147 -15.32 -7.60 -5.46
CA LEU A 147 -16.56 -6.87 -5.75
C LEU A 147 -16.90 -6.88 -7.24
N GLU A 148 -15.91 -6.77 -8.13
CA GLU A 148 -16.14 -6.83 -9.57
C GLU A 148 -16.71 -8.19 -10.00
N HIS A 149 -16.21 -9.29 -9.43
CA HIS A 149 -16.74 -10.62 -9.70
C HIS A 149 -18.17 -10.80 -9.16
N VAL A 150 -18.47 -10.26 -7.98
CA VAL A 150 -19.83 -10.27 -7.43
C VAL A 150 -20.79 -9.46 -8.30
N ALA A 151 -20.39 -8.26 -8.73
CA ALA A 151 -21.18 -7.40 -9.60
C ALA A 151 -21.48 -8.09 -10.93
N SER A 152 -20.47 -8.71 -11.54
CA SER A 152 -20.60 -9.47 -12.79
C SER A 152 -21.55 -10.67 -12.64
N TYR A 153 -21.43 -11.43 -11.56
CA TYR A 153 -22.31 -12.58 -11.28
C TYR A 153 -23.77 -12.17 -11.11
N LEU A 154 -24.03 -11.07 -10.39
CA LEU A 154 -25.38 -10.53 -10.16
C LEU A 154 -25.90 -9.70 -11.33
N LYS A 155 -25.07 -9.39 -12.33
CA LYS A 155 -25.36 -8.42 -13.40
C LYS A 155 -25.77 -7.05 -12.85
N MET A 156 -25.15 -6.64 -11.74
CA MET A 156 -25.38 -5.36 -11.08
C MET A 156 -24.31 -4.35 -11.51
N GLU A 157 -24.68 -3.07 -11.60
CA GLU A 157 -23.71 -2.02 -11.88
C GLU A 157 -22.66 -1.97 -10.74
N PRO A 158 -21.35 -2.06 -11.04
CA PRO A 158 -20.32 -2.16 -10.00
C PRO A 158 -20.26 -0.96 -9.05
N VAL A 159 -20.74 0.21 -9.47
CA VAL A 159 -20.82 1.41 -8.61
C VAL A 159 -21.90 1.24 -7.53
N GLU A 160 -23.02 0.62 -7.87
CA GLU A 160 -24.15 0.42 -6.95
C GLU A 160 -23.80 -0.64 -5.90
N LEU A 161 -23.18 -1.75 -6.34
CA LEU A 161 -22.70 -2.79 -5.43
C LEU A 161 -21.71 -2.23 -4.40
N ARG A 162 -20.77 -1.38 -4.85
CA ARG A 162 -19.81 -0.72 -3.94
C ARG A 162 -20.55 0.17 -2.95
N GLN A 163 -21.48 1.00 -3.42
CA GLN A 163 -22.19 1.98 -2.61
C GLN A 163 -23.00 1.34 -1.48
N ILE A 164 -23.75 0.26 -1.75
CA ILE A 164 -24.58 -0.40 -0.73
C ILE A 164 -23.76 -1.14 0.34
N ASN A 165 -22.48 -1.42 0.07
CA ASN A 165 -21.60 -2.14 0.97
C ASN A 165 -20.56 -1.25 1.68
N LEU A 166 -20.57 0.07 1.45
CA LEU A 166 -19.68 0.99 2.15
C LEU A 166 -19.92 0.91 3.67
N TYR A 167 -18.84 0.94 4.44
CA TYR A 167 -18.90 1.18 5.88
C TYR A 167 -19.68 2.46 6.20
N GLN A 168 -20.34 2.47 7.35
CA GLN A 168 -20.98 3.64 7.93
C GLN A 168 -20.16 4.19 9.10
N GLU A 169 -20.47 5.43 9.51
CA GLU A 169 -19.92 6.01 10.73
C GLU A 169 -20.18 5.09 11.92
N ASN A 170 -19.18 4.92 12.80
CA ASN A 170 -19.21 4.03 13.96
C ASN A 170 -19.24 2.53 13.66
N ASP A 171 -19.18 2.11 12.39
CA ASP A 171 -18.93 0.70 12.07
C ASP A 171 -17.56 0.27 12.61
N SER A 172 -17.44 -1.02 12.92
CA SER A 172 -16.21 -1.64 13.35
C SER A 172 -15.55 -2.38 12.19
N THR A 173 -14.27 -2.12 11.97
CA THR A 173 -13.44 -2.90 11.04
C THR A 173 -13.34 -4.37 11.49
N HIS A 174 -12.89 -5.24 10.59
CA HIS A 174 -12.70 -6.66 10.90
C HIS A 174 -11.70 -6.93 12.04
N PHE A 175 -10.80 -5.99 12.32
CA PHE A 175 -9.86 -6.00 13.45
C PHE A 175 -10.32 -5.15 14.65
N LYS A 176 -11.63 -4.85 14.73
CA LYS A 176 -12.32 -4.21 15.86
C LYS A 176 -12.00 -2.74 16.13
N GLN A 177 -11.35 -2.05 15.20
CA GLN A 177 -11.23 -0.59 15.27
C GLN A 177 -12.51 0.07 14.77
N THR A 178 -13.11 0.92 15.60
CA THR A 178 -14.26 1.77 15.24
C THR A 178 -13.83 2.87 14.27
N LEU A 179 -14.63 3.09 13.23
CA LEU A 179 -14.45 4.17 12.27
C LEU A 179 -15.11 5.45 12.79
N ILE A 180 -14.29 6.47 13.05
CA ILE A 180 -14.70 7.79 13.55
C ILE A 180 -14.32 8.82 12.48
N ASN A 181 -15.17 9.83 12.26
CA ASN A 181 -15.03 10.84 11.20
C ASN A 181 -14.95 10.17 9.82
N TRP A 182 -15.91 9.30 9.53
CA TRP A 182 -15.98 8.49 8.32
C TRP A 182 -16.69 9.22 7.16
N HIS A 183 -15.90 9.90 6.35
CA HIS A 183 -16.41 10.75 5.26
C HIS A 183 -16.57 10.05 3.91
N ILE A 184 -16.28 8.75 3.80
CA ILE A 184 -16.31 8.02 2.51
C ILE A 184 -17.68 8.08 1.82
N PRO A 185 -18.83 7.86 2.50
CA PRO A 185 -20.14 7.96 1.85
C PRO A 185 -20.42 9.35 1.26
N ARG A 186 -19.99 10.41 1.95
CA ARG A 186 -20.11 11.79 1.48
C ARG A 186 -19.21 12.05 0.26
N MET A 187 -17.94 11.66 0.34
CA MET A 187 -17.01 11.83 -0.79
C MET A 187 -17.48 11.04 -2.02
N TRP A 188 -18.07 9.87 -1.81
CA TRP A 188 -18.65 9.05 -2.88
C TRP A 188 -19.80 9.77 -3.59
N SER A 189 -20.75 10.33 -2.84
CA SER A 189 -21.89 11.05 -3.43
C SER A 189 -21.47 12.35 -4.12
N GLU A 190 -20.53 13.11 -3.53
CA GLU A 190 -19.95 14.30 -4.15
C GLU A 190 -19.19 13.96 -5.45
N LEU A 191 -18.45 12.85 -5.47
CA LEU A 191 -17.72 12.40 -6.65
C LEU A 191 -18.66 11.93 -7.77
N ILE A 192 -19.73 11.20 -7.45
CA ILE A 192 -20.77 10.83 -8.43
C ILE A 192 -21.32 12.08 -9.12
N LYS A 193 -21.66 13.10 -8.33
CA LYS A 193 -22.25 14.35 -8.83
C LYS A 193 -21.25 15.14 -9.66
N SER A 194 -20.08 15.43 -9.10
CA SER A 194 -19.06 16.29 -9.74
C SER A 194 -18.42 15.65 -10.98
N SER A 195 -18.39 14.32 -11.06
CA SER A 195 -17.87 13.61 -12.22
C SER A 195 -18.92 13.27 -13.28
N GLU A 196 -20.19 13.64 -13.05
CA GLU A 196 -21.35 13.31 -13.91
C GLU A 196 -21.43 11.81 -14.23
N TYR A 197 -21.16 10.97 -13.22
CA TYR A 197 -20.87 9.55 -13.42
C TYR A 197 -21.94 8.83 -14.25
N TYR A 198 -23.21 8.97 -13.86
CA TYR A 198 -24.33 8.29 -14.54
C TYR A 198 -24.57 8.80 -15.96
N GLN A 199 -24.40 10.10 -16.22
CA GLN A 199 -24.51 10.65 -17.56
C GLN A 199 -23.41 10.09 -18.48
N ARG A 200 -22.18 10.02 -17.97
CA ARG A 200 -21.04 9.42 -18.71
C ARG A 200 -21.19 7.92 -18.90
N LEU A 201 -21.83 7.23 -17.96
CA LEU A 201 -22.13 5.80 -18.09
C LEU A 201 -23.09 5.54 -19.27
N GLU A 202 -24.15 6.34 -19.41
CA GLU A 202 -25.08 6.21 -20.55
C GLU A 202 -24.42 6.57 -21.89
N GLN A 203 -23.62 7.63 -21.93
CA GLN A 203 -22.82 7.97 -23.11
C GLN A 203 -21.86 6.85 -23.52
N LEU A 204 -21.26 6.18 -22.53
CA LEU A 204 -20.35 5.06 -22.73
C LEU A 204 -21.08 3.82 -23.26
N LYS A 205 -22.28 3.51 -22.73
CA LYS A 205 -23.12 2.42 -23.24
C LYS A 205 -23.45 2.63 -24.71
N LYS A 206 -23.88 3.84 -25.08
CA LYS A 206 -24.12 4.23 -26.49
C LYS A 206 -22.85 4.10 -27.35
N PHE A 207 -21.72 4.65 -26.89
CA PHE A 207 -20.46 4.54 -27.63
C PHE A 207 -20.09 3.07 -27.89
N ASN A 208 -20.25 2.21 -26.86
CA ASN A 208 -19.92 0.80 -26.96
C ASN A 208 -20.90 0.00 -27.83
N SER A 209 -22.17 0.40 -27.97
CA SER A 209 -23.10 -0.25 -28.91
C SER A 209 -22.81 0.13 -30.36
N GLU A 210 -22.34 1.35 -30.60
CA GLU A 210 -22.04 1.88 -31.95
C GLU A 210 -20.63 1.48 -32.46
N ASN A 211 -19.71 1.07 -31.58
CA ASN A 211 -18.32 0.77 -31.94
C ASN A 211 -17.97 -0.69 -31.69
N HIS A 212 -17.63 -1.45 -32.74
CA HIS A 212 -17.26 -2.86 -32.62
C HIS A 212 -15.83 -3.05 -32.08
N TYR A 213 -14.84 -2.34 -32.66
CA TYR A 213 -13.41 -2.53 -32.38
C TYR A 213 -12.82 -1.61 -31.30
N ARG A 214 -13.60 -0.67 -30.77
CA ARG A 214 -13.17 0.25 -29.72
C ARG A 214 -14.23 0.30 -28.64
N LYS A 215 -13.82 0.06 -27.39
CA LYS A 215 -14.69 0.15 -26.22
C LYS A 215 -14.13 1.17 -25.25
N ARG A 216 -15.02 1.79 -24.47
CA ARG A 216 -14.70 2.67 -23.34
C ARG A 216 -15.15 1.99 -22.05
N GLY A 217 -14.41 2.26 -20.99
CA GLY A 217 -14.70 1.83 -19.62
C GLY A 217 -14.73 3.04 -18.68
N ILE A 218 -15.58 2.99 -17.66
CA ILE A 218 -15.59 3.93 -16.54
C ILE A 218 -15.63 3.11 -15.26
N ALA A 219 -14.91 3.56 -14.25
CA ALA A 219 -14.90 2.93 -12.93
C ALA A 219 -14.75 4.00 -11.85
N MET A 220 -15.33 3.73 -10.69
CA MET A 220 -15.17 4.52 -9.48
C MET A 220 -14.91 3.57 -8.32
N THR A 221 -13.88 3.87 -7.54
CA THR A 221 -13.47 3.10 -6.37
C THR A 221 -13.19 4.07 -5.22
N ALA A 222 -13.30 3.58 -4.00
CA ALA A 222 -12.95 4.30 -2.79
C ALA A 222 -11.83 3.56 -2.06
N THR A 223 -11.10 4.26 -1.21
CA THR A 223 -10.00 3.67 -0.45
C THR A 223 -9.99 4.19 0.98
N LYS A 224 -9.61 3.33 1.92
CA LYS A 224 -9.19 3.74 3.26
C LYS A 224 -7.75 3.37 3.50
N LEU A 225 -7.02 4.24 4.19
CA LEU A 225 -5.62 4.00 4.56
C LEU A 225 -5.45 4.26 6.06
N GLY A 226 -5.10 3.22 6.80
CA GLY A 226 -4.65 3.33 8.18
C GLY A 226 -3.32 4.08 8.24
N LEU A 227 -3.30 5.22 8.91
CA LEU A 227 -2.11 6.07 9.04
C LEU A 227 -1.20 5.58 10.16
N GLY A 228 0.10 5.73 9.93
CA GLY A 228 1.15 5.42 10.90
C GLY A 228 1.67 3.98 10.85
N PHE A 229 2.57 3.64 11.76
CA PHE A 229 3.21 2.33 11.86
C PHE A 229 2.35 1.28 12.58
N THR A 230 2.57 0.00 12.28
CA THR A 230 1.90 -1.09 13.01
C THR A 230 2.48 -1.31 14.42
N LYS A 231 3.68 -0.78 14.72
CA LYS A 231 4.31 -0.90 16.04
C LYS A 231 4.39 0.45 16.74
N LYS A 232 3.90 0.50 17.99
CA LYS A 232 3.79 1.72 18.79
C LYS A 232 5.12 2.45 19.02
N TYR A 233 6.22 1.72 19.21
CA TYR A 233 7.52 2.37 19.46
C TYR A 233 8.05 3.14 18.25
N MET A 234 7.55 2.91 17.03
CA MET A 234 7.99 3.68 15.85
C MET A 234 7.36 5.07 15.79
N TYR A 235 6.38 5.37 16.64
CA TYR A 235 5.79 6.70 16.78
C TYR A 235 6.62 7.56 17.74
N GLN A 236 7.88 7.79 17.38
CA GLN A 236 8.78 8.70 18.07
C GLN A 236 9.53 9.55 17.06
N ALA A 237 9.76 10.82 17.41
CA ALA A 237 10.50 11.76 16.61
C ALA A 237 11.32 12.67 17.53
N GLY A 238 12.49 13.10 17.07
CA GLY A 238 13.36 14.02 17.80
C GLY A 238 13.82 15.16 16.91
N ALA A 239 14.05 16.33 17.52
CA ALA A 239 14.58 17.51 16.86
C ALA A 239 15.60 18.22 17.75
N LEU A 240 16.54 18.93 17.14
CA LEU A 240 17.53 19.78 17.79
C LEU A 240 17.52 21.16 17.12
N ILE A 241 17.46 22.21 17.95
CA ILE A 241 17.39 23.59 17.52
C ILE A 241 18.55 24.37 18.14
N HIS A 242 19.26 25.12 17.32
CA HIS A 242 20.26 26.09 17.75
C HIS A 242 19.80 27.50 17.37
N ILE A 243 19.87 28.42 18.33
CA ILE A 243 19.62 29.85 18.12
C ILE A 243 20.94 30.56 18.32
N TYR A 244 21.45 31.18 17.27
CA TYR A 244 22.70 31.93 17.32
C TYR A 244 22.47 33.35 17.84
N ARG A 245 23.56 34.02 18.23
CA ARG A 245 23.49 35.37 18.82
C ARG A 245 22.97 36.44 17.86
N ASP A 246 23.10 36.21 16.56
CA ASP A 246 22.55 37.06 15.49
C ASP A 246 21.05 36.80 15.24
N GLY A 247 20.43 35.90 16.01
CA GLY A 247 19.03 35.52 15.87
C GLY A 247 18.78 34.45 14.81
N THR A 248 19.81 33.96 14.10
CA THR A 248 19.62 32.88 13.12
C THR A 248 19.32 31.55 13.81
N VAL A 249 18.50 30.73 13.16
CA VAL A 249 18.05 29.43 13.68
C VAL A 249 18.52 28.30 12.79
N LEU A 250 19.17 27.30 13.39
CA LEU A 250 19.50 26.04 12.74
C LEU A 250 18.70 24.91 13.38
N LEU A 251 17.95 24.19 12.55
CA LEU A 251 17.10 23.08 12.95
C LEU A 251 17.56 21.79 12.27
N THR A 252 17.57 20.70 13.03
CA THR A 252 17.72 19.33 12.52
C THR A 252 16.71 18.42 13.19
N HIS A 253 16.22 17.40 12.47
CA HIS A 253 15.27 16.42 12.97
C HIS A 253 15.55 15.03 12.38
N GLY A 254 14.98 14.01 13.03
CA GLY A 254 14.97 12.62 12.54
C GLY A 254 13.93 12.36 11.46
#